data_AF-A0A531JNC3-F1
#
_entry.id   AF-A0A531JNC3-F1
#
_cell.length_a   1.000
_cell.length_b   1.000
_cell.length_c   1.000
_cell.angle_alpha   90.00
_cell.angle_beta   90.00
_cell.angle_gamma   90.00
#
_symmetry.space_group_name_H-M   'P 1'
#
loop_
_entity.id
_entity.type
_entity.pdbx_description
1 polymer ?
#
loop_
_entity_poly.entity_id
_entity_poly.type
_entity_poly.pdbx_seq_one_letter_code
_entity_poly.pdbx_strand_id
1 'polypeptide(L)'
;MVQSVINNARKSGAPKTFDKAWVKILQTQLGAWKHAEFGLGTSLMQAQRYGYTQMINNATLTNSSYKLRLAQDITLYLAEIGMDLSGWDDELGKKAWLEDNNWQGAREAVETIMGAAD
;
A
#
# COMPACT_ATOMS: atom_id res chain seq x y z
N MET A 1 0.40 -18.19 -11.28
CA MET A 1 1.33 -17.33 -12.04
C MET A 1 2.19 -16.46 -11.11
N VAL A 2 1.60 -15.71 -10.16
CA VAL A 2 2.39 -14.91 -9.20
C VAL A 2 3.22 -15.79 -8.25
N GLN A 3 2.63 -16.84 -7.67
CA GLN A 3 3.35 -17.74 -6.75
C GLN A 3 4.59 -18.41 -7.38
N SER A 4 4.50 -18.80 -8.66
CA SER A 4 5.64 -19.39 -9.37
C SER A 4 6.79 -18.39 -9.54
N VAL A 5 6.48 -17.11 -9.78
CA VAL A 5 7.49 -16.05 -9.88
C VAL A 5 8.14 -15.79 -8.52
N ILE A 6 7.34 -15.71 -7.45
CA ILE A 6 7.83 -15.56 -6.07
C ILE A 6 8.78 -16.71 -5.71
N ASN A 7 8.35 -17.95 -5.95
CA ASN A 7 9.16 -19.13 -5.66
C ASN A 7 10.48 -19.15 -6.46
N ASN A 8 10.45 -18.71 -7.72
CA ASN A 8 11.66 -18.62 -8.54
C ASN A 8 12.61 -17.54 -8.04
N ALA A 9 12.09 -16.36 -7.67
CA ALA A 9 12.87 -15.26 -7.11
C ALA A 9 13.52 -15.64 -5.77
N ARG A 10 12.80 -16.39 -4.91
CA ARG A 10 13.35 -16.92 -3.66
C ARG A 10 14.47 -17.92 -3.92
N LYS A 11 14.28 -18.84 -4.86
CA LYS A 11 15.31 -19.82 -5.25
C LYS A 11 16.57 -19.17 -5.82
N SER A 12 16.44 -18.08 -6.56
CA SER A 12 17.59 -17.32 -7.06
C SER A 12 18.22 -16.40 -6.00
N GLY A 13 17.64 -16.32 -4.80
CA GLY A 13 18.10 -15.44 -3.73
C GLY A 13 17.94 -13.95 -4.07
N ALA A 14 17.01 -13.60 -4.95
CA ALA A 14 16.83 -12.23 -5.45
C ALA A 14 16.67 -11.17 -4.35
N PRO A 15 15.92 -11.40 -3.24
CA PRO A 15 15.81 -10.39 -2.18
C PRO A 15 17.17 -10.04 -1.56
N LYS A 16 18.09 -11.01 -1.47
CA LYS A 16 19.40 -10.85 -0.82
C LYS A 16 20.37 -10.00 -1.63
N THR A 17 20.08 -9.74 -2.91
CA THR A 17 20.94 -8.91 -3.78
C THR A 17 20.56 -7.43 -3.73
N PHE A 18 19.49 -7.07 -3.01
CA PHE A 18 19.09 -5.68 -2.86
C PHE A 18 20.12 -4.87 -2.08
N ASP A 19 20.35 -3.65 -2.55
CA ASP A 19 21.14 -2.67 -1.81
C ASP A 19 20.49 -2.36 -0.46
N LYS A 20 21.31 -2.16 0.58
CA LYS A 20 20.82 -1.94 1.95
C LYS A 20 20.01 -0.66 2.09
N ALA A 21 20.37 0.41 1.37
CA ALA A 21 19.59 1.65 1.37
C ALA A 21 18.26 1.42 0.67
N TRP A 22 18.24 0.65 -0.42
CA TRP A 22 16.99 0.25 -1.08
C TRP A 22 16.07 -0.57 -0.16
N VAL A 23 16.61 -1.54 0.57
CA VAL A 23 15.85 -2.31 1.57
C VAL A 23 15.20 -1.40 2.63
N LYS A 24 15.88 -0.31 3.03
CA LYS A 24 15.30 0.68 3.94
C LYS A 24 14.17 1.48 3.30
N ILE A 25 14.32 1.87 2.02
CA ILE A 25 13.26 2.55 1.25
C ILE A 25 12.02 1.66 1.13
N LEU A 26 12.20 0.36 0.89
CA LEU A 26 11.08 -0.59 0.82
C LEU A 26 10.32 -0.69 2.16
N GLN A 27 11.04 -0.82 3.29
CA GLN A 27 10.44 -0.87 4.62
C GLN A 27 9.69 0.42 4.98
N THR A 28 10.26 1.58 4.63
CA THR A 28 9.74 2.90 5.05
C THR A 28 8.79 3.49 4.03
N GLN A 29 9.27 3.85 2.85
CA GLN A 29 8.52 4.63 1.85
C GLN A 29 7.45 3.77 1.16
N LEU A 30 7.81 2.58 0.67
CA LEU A 30 6.82 1.67 0.08
C LEU A 30 5.86 1.13 1.15
N GLY A 31 6.38 0.85 2.35
CA GLY A 31 5.58 0.48 3.51
C GLY A 31 4.59 1.56 3.97
N ALA A 32 4.94 2.84 3.84
CA ALA A 32 4.04 3.96 4.14
C ALA A 32 2.97 4.15 3.05
N TRP A 33 3.33 4.00 1.78
CA TRP A 33 2.42 4.21 0.65
C TRP A 33 1.17 3.32 0.71
N LYS A 34 1.29 2.09 1.24
CA LYS A 34 0.12 1.20 1.42
C LYS A 34 -1.00 1.85 2.26
N HIS A 35 -0.66 2.71 3.22
CA HIS A 35 -1.63 3.39 4.07
C HIS A 35 -2.38 4.51 3.34
N ALA A 36 -1.69 5.23 2.45
CA ALA A 36 -2.35 6.19 1.56
C ALA A 36 -3.35 5.51 0.61
N GLU A 37 -2.94 4.41 -0.04
CA GLU A 37 -3.82 3.65 -0.93
C GLU A 37 -5.00 3.04 -0.19
N PHE A 38 -4.79 2.56 1.03
CA PHE A 38 -5.86 2.07 1.89
C PHE A 38 -6.87 3.19 2.23
N GLY A 39 -6.39 4.35 2.68
CA GLY A 39 -7.26 5.50 3.02
C GLY A 39 -8.11 5.94 1.83
N LEU A 40 -7.50 6.15 0.66
CA LEU A 40 -8.21 6.49 -0.58
C LEU A 40 -9.21 5.40 -1.00
N GLY A 41 -8.84 4.13 -0.86
CA GLY A 41 -9.72 3.00 -1.14
C GLY A 41 -10.97 3.02 -0.27
N THR A 42 -10.81 3.32 1.03
CA THR A 42 -11.93 3.44 1.97
C THR A 42 -12.82 4.65 1.71
N SER A 43 -12.25 5.81 1.33
CA SER A 43 -13.03 6.99 0.93
C SER A 43 -13.93 6.69 -0.26
N LEU A 44 -13.40 6.02 -1.29
CA LEU A 44 -14.18 5.65 -2.47
C LEU A 44 -15.24 4.59 -2.16
N MET A 45 -14.97 3.67 -1.21
CA MET A 45 -15.97 2.70 -0.75
C MET A 45 -17.17 3.41 -0.10
N GLN A 46 -16.92 4.46 0.69
CA GLN A 46 -17.99 5.30 1.23
C GLN A 46 -18.72 6.04 0.12
N ALA A 47 -18.01 6.71 -0.79
CA ALA A 47 -18.59 7.46 -1.90
C ALA A 47 -19.48 6.58 -2.81
N GLN A 48 -19.10 5.31 -2.99
CA GLN A 48 -19.89 4.35 -3.76
C GLN A 48 -21.35 4.28 -3.25
N ARG A 49 -21.57 4.31 -1.93
CA ARG A 49 -22.92 4.22 -1.34
C ARG A 49 -23.83 5.36 -1.80
N TYR A 50 -23.27 6.51 -2.16
CA TYR A 50 -24.00 7.73 -2.53
C TYR A 50 -24.02 7.99 -4.03
N GLY A 51 -23.51 7.07 -4.87
CA GLY A 51 -23.50 7.23 -6.32
C GLY A 51 -24.90 7.39 -6.93
N TYR A 52 -25.12 8.50 -7.64
CA TYR A 52 -26.42 8.86 -8.22
C TYR A 52 -26.88 8.00 -9.41
N THR A 53 -25.95 7.33 -10.09
CA THR A 53 -26.26 6.44 -11.22
C THR A 53 -25.49 5.14 -11.11
N GLN A 54 -26.00 4.09 -11.77
CA GLN A 54 -25.32 2.79 -11.80
C GLN A 54 -23.92 2.87 -12.42
N MET A 55 -23.74 3.72 -13.44
CA MET A 55 -22.43 3.90 -14.07
C MET A 55 -21.42 4.54 -13.12
N ILE A 56 -21.82 5.59 -12.38
CA ILE A 56 -20.96 6.23 -11.38
C ILE A 56 -20.66 5.27 -10.23
N ASN A 57 -21.67 4.55 -9.73
CA ASN A 57 -21.49 3.57 -8.65
C ASN A 57 -20.45 2.50 -9.01
N ASN A 58 -20.60 1.88 -10.19
CA ASN A 58 -19.67 0.84 -10.64
C ASN A 58 -18.26 1.39 -10.86
N ALA A 59 -18.12 2.56 -11.47
CA ALA A 59 -16.82 3.19 -11.66
C ALA A 59 -16.12 3.48 -10.31
N THR A 60 -16.85 4.02 -9.34
CA THR A 60 -16.31 4.28 -8.00
C THR A 60 -15.93 2.99 -7.27
N LEU A 61 -16.78 1.96 -7.32
CA LEU A 61 -16.50 0.65 -6.74
C LEU A 61 -15.23 0.02 -7.32
N THR A 62 -15.08 0.04 -8.64
CA THR A 62 -13.90 -0.52 -9.31
C THR A 62 -12.63 0.22 -8.91
N ASN A 63 -12.67 1.56 -8.84
CA ASN A 63 -11.52 2.35 -8.38
C ASN A 63 -11.18 2.08 -6.91
N SER A 64 -12.17 2.03 -6.03
CA SER A 64 -11.98 1.62 -4.62
C SER A 64 -11.31 0.25 -4.52
N SER A 65 -11.80 -0.71 -5.30
CA SER A 65 -11.28 -2.08 -5.34
C SER A 65 -9.80 -2.09 -5.77
N TYR A 66 -9.41 -1.32 -6.79
CA TYR A 66 -8.02 -1.25 -7.22
C TYR A 66 -7.10 -0.61 -6.18
N LYS A 67 -7.57 0.42 -5.46
CA LYS A 67 -6.83 1.06 -4.37
C LYS A 67 -6.57 0.08 -3.22
N LEU A 68 -7.61 -0.62 -2.77
CA LEU A 68 -7.49 -1.64 -1.71
C LEU A 68 -6.63 -2.82 -2.16
N ARG A 69 -6.76 -3.24 -3.43
CA ARG A 69 -5.95 -4.29 -4.03
C ARG A 69 -4.47 -3.91 -4.00
N LEU A 70 -4.11 -2.70 -4.40
CA LEU A 70 -2.73 -2.24 -4.38
C LEU A 70 -2.14 -2.21 -2.96
N ALA A 71 -2.91 -1.73 -1.97
CA ALA A 71 -2.48 -1.76 -0.58
C ALA A 71 -2.19 -3.20 -0.08
N GLN A 72 -3.04 -4.16 -0.46
CA GLN A 72 -2.83 -5.59 -0.16
C GLN A 72 -1.62 -6.16 -0.89
N ASP A 73 -1.47 -5.87 -2.18
CA ASP A 73 -0.36 -6.37 -3.01
C ASP A 73 0.99 -5.84 -2.49
N ILE A 74 1.06 -4.57 -2.06
CA ILE A 74 2.25 -4.00 -1.39
C ILE A 74 2.53 -4.76 -0.09
N THR A 75 1.49 -5.03 0.72
CA THR A 75 1.65 -5.75 1.99
C THR A 75 2.19 -7.17 1.77
N LEU A 76 1.64 -7.90 0.80
CA LEU A 76 2.09 -9.24 0.44
C LEU A 76 3.52 -9.21 -0.12
N TYR A 77 3.83 -8.24 -0.99
CA TYR A 77 5.17 -8.09 -1.54
C TYR A 77 6.23 -7.86 -0.46
N LEU A 78 5.97 -6.92 0.47
CA LEU A 78 6.86 -6.61 1.58
C LEU A 78 7.05 -7.81 2.52
N ALA A 79 5.98 -8.54 2.83
CA ALA A 79 6.06 -9.76 3.63
C ALA A 79 6.92 -10.84 2.95
N GLU A 80 6.75 -11.03 1.63
CA GLU A 80 7.51 -12.05 0.88
C GLU A 80 9.00 -11.77 0.83
N ILE A 81 9.41 -10.51 0.63
CA ILE A 81 10.84 -10.15 0.62
C ILE A 81 11.43 -10.05 2.03
N GLY A 82 10.63 -9.64 3.02
CA GLY A 82 11.06 -9.49 4.41
C GLY A 82 11.46 -10.81 5.05
N MET A 83 10.79 -11.91 4.71
CA MET A 83 11.14 -13.27 5.17
C MET A 83 12.57 -13.68 4.82
N ASP A 84 13.13 -13.18 3.71
CA ASP A 84 14.45 -13.57 3.21
C ASP A 84 15.58 -12.59 3.60
N LEU A 85 15.23 -11.47 4.27
CA LEU A 85 16.12 -10.37 4.62
C LEU A 85 16.36 -10.30 6.13
N SER A 86 17.63 -10.37 6.55
CA SER A 86 17.99 -10.26 7.98
C SER A 86 17.77 -8.83 8.50
N GLY A 87 17.14 -8.70 9.67
CA GLY A 87 16.91 -7.41 10.32
C GLY A 87 15.79 -6.58 9.69
N TRP A 88 14.87 -7.24 8.97
CA TRP A 88 13.66 -6.62 8.47
C TRP A 88 12.71 -6.23 9.62
N ASP A 89 12.16 -5.03 9.57
CA ASP A 89 11.22 -4.47 10.55
C ASP A 89 9.94 -4.03 9.82
N ASP A 90 8.87 -4.79 10.05
CA ASP A 90 7.55 -4.60 9.41
C ASP A 90 6.79 -3.35 9.91
N GLU A 91 7.19 -2.79 11.07
CA GLU A 91 6.51 -1.64 11.67
C GLU A 91 7.03 -0.30 11.12
N LEU A 92 8.20 -0.29 10.46
CA LEU A 92 8.81 0.94 9.93
C LEU A 92 7.93 1.67 8.92
N GLY A 93 7.16 0.97 8.10
CA GLY A 93 6.27 1.58 7.12
C GLY A 93 5.13 2.35 7.78
N LYS A 94 4.54 1.76 8.82
CA LYS A 94 3.49 2.40 9.63
C LYS A 94 4.06 3.58 10.40
N LYS A 95 5.24 3.41 11.01
CA LYS A 95 5.94 4.49 11.70
C LYS A 95 6.22 5.67 10.76
N ALA A 96 6.73 5.40 9.57
CA ALA A 96 6.97 6.44 8.56
C ALA A 96 5.67 7.15 8.15
N TRP A 97 4.59 6.42 7.89
CA TRP A 97 3.29 7.03 7.61
C TRP A 97 2.80 7.97 8.72
N LEU A 98 3.00 7.58 9.99
CA LEU A 98 2.49 8.35 11.14
C LEU A 98 3.40 9.51 11.54
N GLU A 99 4.73 9.36 11.41
CA GLU A 99 5.71 10.26 12.05
C GLU A 99 6.65 10.96 11.05
N ASP A 100 6.85 10.44 9.83
CA ASP A 100 7.76 11.06 8.85
C ASP A 100 7.14 12.34 8.28
N ASN A 101 7.88 13.45 8.38
CA ASN A 101 7.48 14.76 7.85
C ASN A 101 7.15 14.72 6.35
N ASN A 102 7.82 13.85 5.57
CA ASN A 102 7.57 13.72 4.14
C ASN A 102 6.15 13.21 3.83
N TRP A 103 5.56 12.42 4.73
CA TRP A 103 4.24 11.82 4.56
C TRP A 103 3.11 12.63 5.17
N GLN A 104 3.39 13.59 6.06
CA GLN A 104 2.33 14.31 6.77
C GLN A 104 1.37 15.07 5.84
N GLY A 105 1.89 15.72 4.79
CA GLY A 105 1.02 16.41 3.82
C GLY A 105 0.12 15.44 3.04
N ALA A 106 0.65 14.27 2.65
CA ALA A 106 -0.14 13.24 1.99
C ALA A 106 -1.18 12.63 2.95
N ARG A 107 -0.79 12.39 4.21
CA ARG A 107 -1.67 11.89 5.26
C ARG A 107 -2.82 12.84 5.56
N GLU A 108 -2.53 14.12 5.75
CA GLU A 108 -3.55 15.15 5.96
C GLU A 108 -4.55 15.18 4.80
N ALA A 109 -4.07 15.14 3.55
CA ALA A 109 -4.94 15.10 2.37
C ALA A 109 -5.83 13.84 2.35
N VAL A 110 -5.26 12.66 2.62
CA VAL A 110 -6.01 11.39 2.66
C VAL A 110 -7.05 11.40 3.78
N GLU A 111 -6.67 11.79 5.00
CA GLU A 111 -7.57 11.86 6.14
C GLU A 111 -8.67 12.91 5.94
N THR A 112 -8.37 14.03 5.29
CA THR A 112 -9.35 15.06 4.91
C THR A 112 -10.36 14.51 3.89
N ILE A 113 -9.88 13.81 2.86
CA ILE A 113 -10.76 13.16 1.86
C ILE A 113 -11.62 12.07 2.52
N MET A 114 -11.08 11.32 3.48
CA MET A 114 -11.85 10.35 4.26
C MET A 114 -12.95 11.00 5.12
N GLY A 115 -12.72 12.23 5.60
CA GLY A 115 -13.71 13.00 6.36
C GLY A 115 -14.73 13.75 5.50
N ALA A 116 -14.50 13.85 4.19
CA ALA A 116 -15.40 14.53 3.26
C ALA A 116 -16.69 13.71 3.04
N ALA A 117 -17.77 14.42 2.72
CA ALA A 117 -19.11 13.84 2.60
C ALA A 117 -19.87 14.28 1.35
N ASP A 118 -19.26 15.13 0.52
CA ASP A 118 -19.83 15.58 -0.76
C ASP A 118 -19.61 14.60 -1.92
#